data_AF-A0AA88YKV3-F1
#
_entry.id   AF-A0AA88YKV3-F1
#
_cell.length_a   1.000
_cell.length_b   1.000
_cell.length_c   1.000
_cell.angle_alpha   90.00
_cell.angle_beta   90.00
_cell.angle_gamma   90.00
#
_symmetry.space_group_name_H-M   'P 1'
#
loop_
_entity.id
_entity.type
_entity.pdbx_description
1 polymer ?
#
loop_
_entity_poly.entity_id
_entity_poly.type
_entity_poly.pdbx_seq_one_letter_code
_entity_poly.pdbx_strand_id
1 'polypeptide(L)'
;MRKERGGCEGEGGGGLWEVGDKGAERGTLCLFPNPVKGKNEREGEEGGREGSGRYDIIKKRLLIEGDGGNDDKRLNSLLKSFVRWCNSDEGDEDSNLAHQRMLAQLAQSEYTIEKSLYVHRMNLREQENYEKLCKQIESKIKEATEKIAECKSELQQAKRIRKNRQEYDALAKVIQQHPDRQSTTKQLETLDKDVTLLEEQKETLEQKLDLRRKQFHVLIAAIHEMEKILEEDEVKDEENESTMDTS
;
A
#
# COMPACT_ATOMS: atom_id res chain seq x y z
N MET A 1 5.57 16.34 66.34
CA MET A 1 5.57 17.63 65.61
C MET A 1 5.33 17.36 64.14
N ARG A 2 4.33 18.06 63.53
CA ARG A 2 4.07 18.35 62.09
C ARG A 2 3.98 17.15 61.12
N LYS A 3 2.83 16.80 60.48
CA LYS A 3 1.96 17.52 59.50
C LYS A 3 2.78 17.99 58.28
N GLU A 4 2.57 17.46 57.08
CA GLU A 4 1.69 17.98 56.00
C GLU A 4 1.69 16.94 54.84
N ARG A 5 0.56 16.48 54.26
CA ARG A 5 -0.23 17.04 53.14
C ARG A 5 0.58 17.69 51.99
N GLY A 6 0.40 17.14 50.78
CA GLY A 6 0.74 17.80 49.52
C GLY A 6 0.16 17.04 48.33
N GLY A 7 -1.00 17.48 47.83
CA GLY A 7 -1.45 17.17 46.48
C GLY A 7 -0.92 18.21 45.50
N CYS A 8 -0.85 17.85 44.21
CA CYS A 8 -0.82 18.80 43.11
C CYS A 8 -1.62 18.23 41.94
N GLU A 9 -2.62 19.01 41.56
CA GLU A 9 -3.40 18.94 40.34
C GLU A 9 -2.54 19.37 39.14
N GLY A 10 -2.93 18.92 37.95
CA GLY A 10 -2.34 19.31 36.68
C GLY A 10 -3.31 19.03 35.55
N GLU A 11 -4.20 19.99 35.32
CA GLU A 11 -5.11 20.09 34.19
C GLU A 11 -4.38 20.31 32.85
N GLY A 12 -5.06 19.96 31.75
CA GLY A 12 -4.74 20.37 30.39
C GLY A 12 -4.81 19.17 29.44
N GLY A 13 -5.69 19.06 28.45
CA GLY A 13 -6.58 20.03 27.83
C GLY A 13 -6.61 19.73 26.32
N GLY A 14 -7.80 19.64 25.74
CA GLY A 14 -8.05 19.94 24.32
C GLY A 14 -7.72 18.84 23.29
N GLY A 15 -8.75 18.31 22.64
CA GLY A 15 -8.59 17.49 21.44
C GLY A 15 -9.88 16.91 20.86
N LEU A 16 -10.95 17.70 20.89
CA LEU A 16 -12.22 17.43 20.22
C LEU A 16 -11.98 17.40 18.69
N TRP A 17 -12.07 16.23 18.05
CA TRP A 17 -12.24 16.14 16.61
C TRP A 17 -13.66 15.67 16.33
N GLU A 18 -14.55 16.66 16.20
CA GLU A 18 -15.83 16.49 15.52
C GLU A 18 -15.57 16.03 14.09
N VAL A 19 -15.99 14.81 13.75
CA VAL A 19 -16.18 14.42 12.35
C VAL A 19 -17.67 14.55 12.07
N GLY A 20 -18.00 15.71 11.50
CA GLY A 20 -19.35 16.05 11.07
C GLY A 20 -19.89 15.06 10.06
N ASP A 21 -21.06 14.53 10.40
CA ASP A 21 -21.92 13.72 9.56
C ASP A 21 -22.60 14.64 8.52
N LYS A 22 -22.35 14.39 7.23
CA LYS A 22 -23.17 14.89 6.13
C LYS A 22 -23.37 13.77 5.13
N GLY A 23 -24.54 13.14 5.24
CA GLY A 23 -25.07 12.23 4.24
C GLY A 23 -25.28 12.92 2.89
N ALA A 24 -24.92 12.19 1.84
CA ALA A 24 -25.56 12.29 0.53
C ALA A 24 -25.41 10.94 -0.18
N GLU A 25 -26.52 10.22 -0.24
CA GLU A 25 -26.71 9.05 -1.07
C GLU A 25 -26.42 9.37 -2.54
N ARG A 26 -25.69 8.48 -3.22
CA ARG A 26 -26.06 7.97 -4.54
C ARG A 26 -25.15 6.80 -4.89
N GLY A 27 -25.78 5.66 -5.12
CA GLY A 27 -25.12 4.42 -5.47
C GLY A 27 -24.29 4.55 -6.75
N THR A 28 -23.08 4.03 -6.68
CA THR A 28 -22.44 3.39 -7.83
C THR A 28 -21.69 2.20 -7.27
N LEU A 29 -22.27 1.02 -7.46
CA LEU A 29 -21.58 -0.26 -7.30
C LEU A 29 -20.43 -0.28 -8.31
N CYS A 30 -19.28 0.24 -7.91
CA CYS A 30 -18.02 -0.02 -8.62
C CYS A 30 -17.61 -1.45 -8.30
N LEU A 31 -18.22 -2.40 -9.02
CA LEU A 31 -17.71 -3.75 -9.21
C LEU A 31 -16.28 -3.63 -9.76
N PHE A 32 -15.29 -3.67 -8.87
CA PHE A 32 -13.91 -3.88 -9.29
C PHE A 32 -13.82 -5.31 -9.86
N PRO A 33 -13.48 -5.49 -11.14
CA PRO A 33 -13.36 -6.82 -11.71
C PRO A 33 -12.23 -7.60 -11.04
N ASN A 34 -12.51 -8.89 -10.85
CA ASN A 34 -11.60 -9.92 -10.35
C ASN A 34 -10.25 -9.97 -11.09
N PRO A 35 -9.20 -10.54 -10.47
CA PRO A 35 -7.83 -10.45 -10.96
C PRO A 35 -7.67 -11.19 -12.29
N VAL A 36 -7.27 -10.45 -13.32
CA VAL A 36 -6.86 -11.02 -14.60
C VAL A 36 -5.58 -11.82 -14.36
N LYS A 37 -5.66 -13.12 -14.70
CA LYS A 37 -4.55 -14.09 -14.71
C LYS A 37 -3.31 -13.49 -15.37
N GLY A 38 -2.16 -13.79 -14.76
CA GLY A 38 -0.84 -13.35 -15.18
C GLY A 38 -0.64 -13.49 -16.69
N LYS A 39 -0.34 -12.37 -17.33
CA LYS A 39 0.28 -12.33 -18.64
C LYS A 39 1.77 -12.19 -18.42
N ASN A 40 2.52 -13.16 -18.95
CA ASN A 40 3.97 -13.14 -19.07
C ASN A 40 4.48 -11.75 -19.41
N GLU A 41 5.39 -11.26 -18.57
CA GLU A 41 6.36 -10.24 -18.93
C GLU A 41 7.15 -10.82 -20.12
N ARG A 42 6.77 -10.41 -21.33
CA ARG A 42 7.64 -10.58 -22.49
C ARG A 42 8.67 -9.48 -22.40
N GLU A 43 9.87 -9.89 -22.01
CA GLU A 43 11.11 -9.15 -22.21
C GLU A 43 11.15 -8.70 -23.68
N GLY A 44 11.05 -7.39 -23.89
CA GLY A 44 11.28 -6.75 -25.17
C GLY A 44 12.75 -6.42 -25.32
N GLU A 45 13.61 -7.43 -25.36
CA GLU A 45 14.94 -7.31 -25.96
C GLU A 45 14.82 -7.77 -27.42
N GLU A 46 14.65 -6.82 -28.34
CA GLU A 46 15.11 -6.94 -29.73
C GLU A 46 14.76 -5.67 -30.50
N GLY A 47 15.76 -4.80 -30.69
CA GLY A 47 15.58 -3.55 -31.41
C GLY A 47 16.91 -2.85 -31.66
N GLY A 48 17.95 -3.59 -32.04
CA GLY A 48 19.30 -3.04 -32.12
C GLY A 48 20.15 -3.70 -33.19
N ARG A 49 19.74 -3.70 -34.47
CA ARG A 49 20.67 -4.04 -35.57
C ARG A 49 20.36 -3.48 -36.95
N GLU A 50 19.18 -2.92 -37.22
CA GLU A 50 18.85 -2.39 -38.56
C GLU A 50 19.26 -0.92 -38.82
N GLY A 51 19.80 -0.23 -37.80
CA GLY A 51 20.24 1.17 -37.93
C GLY A 51 21.64 1.37 -38.53
N SER A 52 22.50 0.33 -38.48
CA SER A 52 23.93 0.47 -38.83
C SER A 52 24.14 0.72 -40.33
N GLY A 53 23.51 -0.06 -41.20
CA GLY A 53 23.74 0.02 -42.64
C GLY A 53 23.29 1.34 -43.28
N ARG A 54 22.17 1.93 -42.80
CA ARG A 54 21.70 3.24 -43.28
C ARG A 54 22.63 4.36 -42.84
N TYR A 55 23.13 4.31 -41.61
CA TYR A 55 24.10 5.29 -41.12
C TYR A 55 25.40 5.25 -41.94
N ASP A 56 25.88 4.05 -42.26
CA ASP A 56 27.09 3.88 -43.09
C ASP A 56 26.92 4.40 -44.52
N ILE A 57 25.72 4.25 -45.11
CA ILE A 57 25.39 4.80 -46.43
C ILE A 57 25.33 6.32 -46.38
N ILE A 58 24.68 6.90 -45.36
CA ILE A 58 24.58 8.35 -45.18
C ILE A 58 25.98 8.96 -44.96
N LYS A 59 26.81 8.31 -44.14
CA LYS A 59 28.20 8.72 -43.88
C LYS A 59 29.06 8.67 -45.15
N LYS A 60 28.97 7.58 -45.93
CA LYS A 60 29.68 7.48 -47.22
C LYS A 60 29.21 8.53 -48.22
N ARG A 61 27.90 8.78 -48.28
CA ARG A 61 27.33 9.81 -49.17
C ARG A 61 27.81 11.21 -48.78
N LEU A 62 27.79 11.55 -47.49
CA LEU A 62 28.33 12.82 -46.97
C LEU A 62 29.83 12.98 -47.23
N LEU A 63 30.63 11.92 -47.18
CA LEU A 63 32.06 11.98 -47.45
C LEU A 63 32.39 12.11 -48.95
N ILE A 64 31.54 11.58 -49.84
CA ILE A 64 31.75 11.63 -51.30
C ILE A 64 31.14 12.90 -51.91
N GLU A 65 29.94 13.30 -51.46
CA GLU A 65 29.22 14.49 -51.96
C GLU A 65 29.57 15.77 -51.15
N GLY A 66 30.16 15.62 -49.96
CA GLY A 66 30.58 16.74 -49.12
C GLY A 66 31.88 17.35 -49.60
N ASP A 67 31.78 18.24 -50.60
CA ASP A 67 32.72 19.30 -51.01
C ASP A 67 34.16 18.89 -51.43
N GLY A 68 34.74 17.82 -50.89
CA GLY A 68 36.16 17.48 -51.04
C GLY A 68 36.60 17.09 -52.45
N GLY A 69 35.68 16.65 -53.32
CA GLY A 69 35.99 16.30 -54.71
C GLY A 69 35.92 17.48 -55.69
N ASN A 70 35.31 18.60 -55.30
CA ASN A 70 35.14 19.76 -56.19
C ASN A 70 36.33 20.72 -56.10
N ASP A 71 36.91 20.85 -54.90
CA ASP A 71 38.02 21.76 -54.66
C ASP A 71 39.33 21.26 -55.27
N ASP A 72 39.58 19.95 -55.25
CA ASP A 72 40.72 19.34 -55.95
C ASP A 72 40.65 19.61 -57.47
N LYS A 73 39.46 19.56 -58.08
CA LYS A 73 39.26 19.91 -59.49
C LYS A 73 39.54 21.38 -59.77
N ARG A 74 39.11 22.28 -58.86
CA ARG A 74 39.36 23.72 -58.97
C ARG A 74 40.85 24.04 -58.88
N LEU A 75 41.57 23.46 -57.92
CA LEU A 75 43.01 23.62 -57.77
C LEU A 75 43.79 23.05 -58.97
N ASN A 76 43.41 21.88 -59.47
CA ASN A 76 43.98 21.31 -60.69
C ASN A 76 43.73 22.19 -61.93
N SER A 77 42.56 22.84 -62.01
CA SER A 77 42.25 23.79 -63.09
C SER A 77 43.07 25.07 -63.00
N LEU A 78 43.26 25.60 -61.79
CA LEU A 78 44.12 26.75 -61.53
C LEU A 78 45.56 26.44 -61.92
N LEU A 79 46.08 25.27 -61.51
CA LEU A 79 47.44 24.82 -61.85
C LEU A 79 47.64 24.70 -63.36
N LYS A 80 46.70 24.10 -64.09
CA LYS A 80 46.76 24.02 -65.56
C LYS A 80 46.72 25.39 -66.23
N SER A 81 45.91 26.31 -65.69
CA SER A 81 45.81 27.69 -66.19
C SER A 81 47.11 28.46 -65.96
N PHE A 82 47.75 28.27 -64.80
CA PHE A 82 49.04 28.85 -64.46
C PHE A 82 50.15 28.35 -65.38
N VAL A 83 50.26 27.03 -65.56
CA VAL A 83 51.26 26.44 -66.47
C VAL A 83 51.06 26.94 -67.91
N ARG A 84 49.81 27.07 -68.38
CA ARG A 84 49.53 27.64 -69.70
C ARG A 84 49.97 29.10 -69.81
N TRP A 85 49.65 29.91 -68.80
CA TRP A 85 50.00 31.33 -68.75
C TRP A 85 51.53 31.57 -68.72
N CYS A 86 52.29 30.70 -68.05
CA CYS A 86 53.75 30.79 -68.06
C CYS A 86 54.39 30.43 -69.41
N ASN A 87 53.68 29.70 -70.28
CA ASN A 87 54.17 29.22 -71.57
C ASN A 87 53.51 29.93 -72.77
N SER A 88 52.64 30.91 -72.55
CA SER A 88 51.96 31.67 -73.60
C SER A 88 52.80 32.86 -74.05
N ASP A 89 53.03 32.97 -75.36
CA ASP A 89 53.63 34.14 -76.03
C ASP A 89 52.51 35.10 -76.50
N GLU A 90 51.50 35.29 -75.64
CA GLU A 90 50.32 36.15 -75.92
C GLU A 90 50.60 37.61 -75.53
N GLY A 91 49.92 38.56 -76.18
CA GLY A 91 50.11 39.99 -75.92
C GLY A 91 49.77 40.41 -74.49
N ASP A 92 50.32 41.54 -74.05
CA ASP A 92 50.24 42.03 -72.65
C ASP A 92 48.80 42.11 -72.09
N GLU A 93 47.81 42.44 -72.91
CA GLU A 93 46.40 42.54 -72.53
C GLU A 93 45.76 41.18 -72.19
N ASP A 94 45.99 40.15 -73.03
CA ASP A 94 45.43 38.81 -72.83
C ASP A 94 46.11 38.09 -71.65
N SER A 95 47.41 38.31 -71.49
CA SER A 95 48.20 37.84 -70.35
C SER A 95 47.68 38.43 -69.02
N ASN A 96 47.36 39.73 -68.99
CA ASN A 96 46.82 40.37 -67.79
C ASN A 96 45.40 39.85 -67.43
N LEU A 97 44.54 39.60 -68.42
CA LEU A 97 43.22 39.02 -68.20
C LEU A 97 43.30 37.59 -67.64
N ALA A 98 44.22 36.77 -68.14
CA ALA A 98 44.48 35.43 -67.62
C ALA A 98 44.99 35.47 -66.16
N HIS A 99 45.88 36.40 -65.85
CA HIS A 99 46.38 36.62 -64.50
C HIS A 99 45.26 37.02 -63.51
N GLN A 100 44.39 37.98 -63.87
CA GLN A 100 43.25 38.37 -63.03
C GLN A 100 42.27 37.21 -62.79
N ARG A 101 42.02 36.37 -63.81
CA ARG A 101 41.17 35.17 -63.67
C ARG A 101 41.78 34.15 -62.70
N MET A 102 43.10 33.96 -62.72
CA MET A 102 43.78 33.08 -61.76
C MET A 102 43.70 33.61 -60.34
N LEU A 103 43.87 34.92 -60.13
CA LEU A 103 43.71 35.55 -58.81
C LEU A 103 42.28 35.37 -58.26
N ALA A 104 41.27 35.52 -59.10
CA ALA A 104 39.88 35.28 -58.70
C ALA A 104 39.63 33.81 -58.31
N GLN A 105 40.23 32.85 -59.04
CA GLN A 105 40.16 31.42 -58.71
C GLN A 105 40.89 31.08 -57.41
N LEU A 106 42.02 31.73 -57.13
CA LEU A 106 42.75 31.60 -55.87
C LEU A 106 41.91 32.10 -54.70
N ALA A 107 41.39 33.33 -54.78
CA ALA A 107 40.53 33.92 -53.74
C ALA A 107 39.27 33.07 -53.46
N GLN A 108 38.67 32.48 -54.50
CA GLN A 108 37.56 31.56 -54.35
C GLN A 108 37.95 30.26 -53.63
N SER A 109 39.17 29.77 -53.83
CA SER A 109 39.69 28.57 -53.18
C SER A 109 40.00 28.85 -51.70
N GLU A 110 40.60 29.99 -51.39
CA GLU A 110 40.83 30.47 -50.01
C GLU A 110 39.51 30.58 -49.24
N TYR A 111 38.50 31.22 -49.83
CA TYR A 111 37.18 31.34 -49.23
C TYR A 111 36.54 29.97 -48.91
N THR A 112 36.65 29.00 -49.82
CA THR A 112 36.08 27.66 -49.59
C THR A 112 36.80 26.94 -48.44
N ILE A 113 38.12 27.08 -48.32
CA ILE A 113 38.90 26.52 -47.21
C ILE A 113 38.44 27.14 -45.89
N GLU A 114 38.33 28.47 -45.81
CA GLU A 114 37.87 29.14 -44.59
C GLU A 114 36.45 28.71 -44.21
N LYS A 115 35.54 28.65 -45.19
CA LYS A 115 34.17 28.16 -45.00
C LYS A 115 34.16 26.73 -44.44
N SER A 116 34.98 25.83 -44.98
CA SER A 116 35.10 24.45 -44.50
C SER A 116 35.58 24.39 -43.04
N LEU A 117 36.55 25.21 -42.65
CA LEU A 117 37.00 25.33 -41.26
C LEU A 117 35.89 25.85 -40.32
N TYR A 118 35.11 26.83 -40.77
CA TYR A 118 33.96 27.32 -39.99
C TYR A 118 32.90 26.24 -39.78
N VAL A 119 32.53 25.50 -40.84
CA VAL A 119 31.59 24.39 -40.77
C VAL A 119 32.12 23.29 -39.85
N HIS A 120 33.41 22.94 -39.95
CA HIS A 120 34.03 21.97 -39.07
C HIS A 120 33.94 22.39 -37.59
N ARG A 121 34.28 23.64 -37.28
CA ARG A 121 34.19 24.18 -35.91
C ARG A 121 32.75 24.20 -35.39
N MET A 122 31.78 24.53 -36.25
CA MET A 122 30.35 24.47 -35.91
C MET A 122 29.94 23.03 -35.59
N ASN A 123 30.31 22.06 -36.44
CA ASN A 123 29.99 20.65 -36.23
C ASN A 123 30.58 20.10 -34.92
N LEU A 124 31.79 20.51 -34.54
CA LEU A 124 32.38 20.14 -33.24
C LEU A 124 31.51 20.64 -32.07
N ARG A 125 31.04 21.89 -32.12
CA ARG A 125 30.16 22.44 -31.08
C ARG A 125 28.80 21.73 -31.05
N GLU A 126 28.25 21.41 -32.21
CA GLU A 126 27.00 20.64 -32.30
C GLU A 126 27.17 19.24 -31.72
N GLN A 127 28.28 18.57 -32.01
CA GLN A 127 28.59 17.26 -31.43
C GLN A 127 28.63 17.32 -29.90
N GLU A 128 29.34 18.29 -29.31
CA GLU A 128 29.37 18.48 -27.86
C GLU A 128 27.97 18.74 -27.27
N ASN A 129 27.13 19.49 -28.00
CA ASN A 129 25.75 19.76 -27.58
C ASN A 129 24.91 18.48 -27.60
N TYR A 130 25.02 17.66 -28.65
CA TYR A 130 24.34 16.38 -28.73
C TYR A 130 24.80 15.41 -27.63
N GLU A 131 26.09 15.35 -27.33
CA GLU A 131 26.60 14.54 -26.21
C GLU A 131 26.02 14.99 -24.86
N LYS A 132 25.90 16.30 -24.63
CA LYS A 132 25.26 16.84 -23.43
C LYS A 132 23.77 16.48 -23.39
N LEU A 133 23.07 16.60 -24.51
CA LEU A 133 21.65 16.27 -24.60
C LEU A 133 21.40 14.77 -24.36
N CYS A 134 22.23 13.89 -24.91
CA CYS A 134 22.17 12.45 -24.66
C CYS A 134 22.30 12.15 -23.15
N LYS A 135 23.31 12.72 -22.49
CA LYS A 135 23.50 12.55 -21.03
C LYS A 135 22.30 13.06 -20.22
N GLN A 136 21.71 14.18 -20.61
CA GLN A 136 20.50 14.71 -19.95
C GLN A 136 19.30 13.78 -20.14
N ILE A 137 19.10 13.24 -21.34
CA ILE A 137 18.02 12.29 -21.62
C ILE A 137 18.23 11.01 -20.81
N GLU A 138 19.45 10.47 -20.75
CA GLU A 138 19.78 9.31 -19.92
C GLU A 138 19.49 9.55 -18.43
N SER A 139 19.82 10.73 -17.89
CA SER A 139 19.47 11.09 -16.51
C SER A 139 17.96 11.10 -16.30
N LYS A 140 17.21 11.74 -17.21
CA LYS A 140 15.74 11.80 -17.12
C LYS A 140 15.09 10.43 -17.22
N ILE A 141 15.64 9.54 -18.04
CA ILE A 141 15.19 8.14 -18.13
C ILE A 141 15.41 7.45 -16.78
N LYS A 142 16.60 7.56 -16.19
CA LYS A 142 16.90 6.98 -14.87
C LYS A 142 15.95 7.50 -13.80
N GLU A 143 15.76 8.81 -13.70
CA GLU A 143 14.83 9.44 -12.77
C GLU A 143 13.38 8.95 -12.97
N ALA A 144 12.93 8.83 -14.23
CA ALA A 144 11.60 8.31 -14.52
C ALA A 144 11.46 6.82 -14.12
N THR A 145 12.48 6.00 -14.37
CA THR A 145 12.47 4.59 -13.97
C THR A 145 12.45 4.42 -12.45
N GLU A 146 13.16 5.27 -11.72
CA GLU A 146 13.17 5.27 -10.26
C GLU A 146 11.79 5.66 -9.69
N LYS A 147 11.17 6.73 -10.23
CA LYS A 147 9.80 7.12 -9.86
C LYS A 147 8.78 6.01 -10.13
N ILE A 148 8.92 5.28 -11.24
CA ILE A 148 8.06 4.13 -11.53
C ILE A 148 8.24 3.03 -10.48
N ALA A 149 9.47 2.75 -10.04
CA ALA A 149 9.75 1.77 -9.01
C ALA A 149 9.14 2.18 -7.66
N GLU A 150 9.26 3.45 -7.28
CA GLU A 150 8.65 4.03 -6.09
C GLU A 150 7.13 3.92 -6.12
N CYS A 151 6.48 4.41 -7.18
CA CYS A 151 5.02 4.31 -7.34
C CYS A 151 4.51 2.85 -7.33
N LYS A 152 5.29 1.89 -7.85
CA LYS A 152 4.95 0.46 -7.76
C LYS A 152 4.96 -0.02 -6.31
N SER A 153 5.95 0.38 -5.51
CA SER A 153 6.05 0.05 -4.09
C SER A 153 4.88 0.64 -3.29
N GLU A 154 4.60 1.93 -3.48
CA GLU A 154 3.47 2.61 -2.84
C GLU A 154 2.13 1.95 -3.19
N LEU A 155 1.93 1.58 -4.46
CA LEU A 155 0.73 0.87 -4.90
C LEU A 155 0.58 -0.49 -4.20
N GLN A 156 1.67 -1.23 -4.01
CA GLN A 156 1.63 -2.50 -3.27
C GLN A 156 1.25 -2.27 -1.81
N GLN A 157 1.80 -1.25 -1.16
CA GLN A 157 1.45 -0.89 0.21
C GLN A 157 -0.02 -0.48 0.34
N ALA A 158 -0.51 0.39 -0.55
CA ALA A 158 -1.90 0.81 -0.60
C ALA A 158 -2.86 -0.38 -0.80
N LYS A 159 -2.50 -1.35 -1.65
CA LYS A 159 -3.26 -2.59 -1.82
C LYS A 159 -3.33 -3.41 -0.53
N ARG A 160 -2.21 -3.54 0.20
CA ARG A 160 -2.19 -4.24 1.49
C ARG A 160 -3.09 -3.55 2.52
N ILE A 161 -3.01 -2.22 2.64
CA ILE A 161 -3.85 -1.44 3.55
C ILE A 161 -5.33 -1.63 3.21
N ARG A 162 -5.70 -1.57 1.92
CA ARG A 162 -7.07 -1.79 1.47
C ARG A 162 -7.56 -3.20 1.84
N LYS A 163 -6.73 -4.23 1.65
CA LYS A 163 -7.08 -5.61 2.01
C LYS A 163 -7.30 -5.73 3.52
N ASN A 164 -6.39 -5.21 4.34
CA ASN A 164 -6.52 -5.23 5.79
C ASN A 164 -7.80 -4.52 6.24
N ARG A 165 -8.12 -3.35 5.65
CA ARG A 165 -9.37 -2.63 5.94
C ARG A 165 -10.61 -3.47 5.62
N GLN A 166 -10.61 -4.18 4.49
CA GLN A 166 -11.72 -5.07 4.14
C GLN A 166 -11.85 -6.25 5.12
N GLU A 167 -10.74 -6.82 5.58
CA GLU A 167 -10.73 -7.87 6.61
C GLU A 167 -11.28 -7.34 7.94
N TYR A 168 -10.89 -6.13 8.36
CA TYR A 168 -11.44 -5.48 9.56
C TYR A 168 -12.93 -5.18 9.43
N ASP A 169 -13.38 -4.63 8.30
CA ASP A 169 -14.80 -4.33 8.07
C ASP A 169 -15.65 -5.62 8.05
N ALA A 170 -15.12 -6.72 7.50
CA ALA A 170 -15.78 -8.02 7.52
C ALA A 170 -15.91 -8.57 8.94
N LEU A 171 -14.83 -8.53 9.73
CA LEU A 171 -14.86 -8.95 11.13
C LEU A 171 -15.79 -8.07 11.97
N ALA A 172 -15.78 -6.75 11.77
CA ALA A 172 -16.66 -5.82 12.46
C ALA A 172 -18.15 -6.14 12.19
N LYS A 173 -18.51 -6.48 10.95
CA LYS A 173 -19.87 -6.93 10.60
C LYS A 173 -20.27 -8.21 11.33
N VAL A 174 -19.36 -9.17 11.48
CA VAL A 174 -19.62 -10.40 12.25
C VAL A 174 -19.81 -10.07 13.73
N ILE A 175 -18.95 -9.22 14.30
CA ILE A 175 -19.05 -8.80 15.71
C ILE A 175 -20.38 -8.08 15.97
N GLN A 176 -20.86 -7.24 15.05
CA GLN A 176 -22.14 -6.54 15.17
C GLN A 176 -23.37 -7.47 15.18
N GLN A 177 -23.25 -8.72 14.73
CA GLN A 177 -24.33 -9.70 14.85
C GLN A 177 -24.52 -10.19 16.29
N HIS A 178 -23.51 -10.02 17.14
CA HIS A 178 -23.57 -10.40 18.55
C HIS A 178 -24.07 -9.23 19.40
N PRO A 179 -24.79 -9.51 20.50
CA PRO A 179 -25.29 -8.49 21.40
C PRO A 179 -24.15 -7.72 22.07
N ASP A 180 -24.47 -6.51 22.51
CA ASP A 180 -23.50 -5.67 23.21
C ASP A 180 -22.97 -6.34 24.48
N ARG A 181 -21.65 -6.23 24.67
CA ARG A 181 -20.95 -6.87 25.79
C ARG A 181 -21.42 -6.32 27.13
N GLN A 182 -21.66 -5.01 27.25
CA GLN A 182 -22.06 -4.44 28.53
C GLN A 182 -23.48 -4.88 28.90
N SER A 183 -24.38 -4.95 27.91
CA SER A 183 -25.73 -5.46 28.11
C SER A 183 -25.74 -6.91 28.60
N THR A 184 -24.96 -7.79 27.95
CA THR A 184 -24.87 -9.21 28.33
C THR A 184 -24.22 -9.41 29.70
N THR A 185 -23.18 -8.64 30.04
CA THR A 185 -22.59 -8.69 31.39
C THR A 185 -23.60 -8.29 32.47
N LYS A 186 -24.39 -7.24 32.26
CA LYS A 186 -25.43 -6.86 33.23
C LYS A 186 -26.48 -7.94 33.42
N GLN A 187 -26.91 -8.60 32.34
CA GLN A 187 -27.86 -9.71 32.42
C GLN A 187 -27.27 -10.89 33.20
N LEU A 188 -25.99 -11.22 32.99
CA LEU A 188 -25.30 -12.23 33.77
C LEU A 188 -25.26 -11.87 35.26
N GLU A 189 -24.91 -10.63 35.61
CA GLU A 189 -24.89 -10.17 37.01
C GLU A 189 -26.28 -10.23 37.68
N THR A 190 -27.35 -9.95 36.93
CA THR A 190 -28.71 -10.08 37.45
C THR A 190 -29.07 -11.54 37.67
N LEU A 191 -28.80 -12.41 36.69
CA LEU A 191 -29.08 -13.85 36.81
C LEU A 191 -28.28 -14.49 37.95
N ASP A 192 -27.03 -14.07 38.16
CA ASP A 192 -26.19 -14.56 39.27
C ASP A 192 -26.82 -14.21 40.63
N LYS A 193 -27.32 -12.97 40.78
CA LYS A 193 -28.07 -12.57 41.98
C LYS A 193 -29.34 -13.39 42.17
N ASP A 194 -30.10 -13.62 41.10
CA ASP A 194 -31.33 -14.41 41.17
C ASP A 194 -31.02 -15.87 41.57
N VAL A 195 -29.93 -16.45 41.08
CA VAL A 195 -29.47 -17.79 41.49
C VAL A 195 -29.14 -17.82 42.97
N THR A 196 -28.31 -16.89 43.46
CA THR A 196 -27.95 -16.85 44.89
C THR A 196 -29.19 -16.70 45.79
N LEU A 197 -30.14 -15.86 45.40
CA LEU A 197 -31.39 -15.67 46.13
C LEU A 197 -32.27 -16.92 46.14
N LEU A 198 -32.37 -17.63 45.01
CA LEU A 198 -33.12 -18.88 44.93
C LEU A 198 -32.46 -20.01 45.75
N GLU A 199 -31.13 -20.05 45.81
CA GLU A 199 -30.38 -20.98 46.65
C GLU A 199 -30.65 -20.72 48.14
N GLU A 200 -30.60 -19.46 48.58
CA GLU A 200 -30.96 -19.08 49.95
C GLU A 200 -32.42 -19.46 50.27
N GLN A 201 -33.36 -19.17 49.35
CA GLN A 201 -34.76 -19.55 49.54
C GLN A 201 -34.94 -21.06 49.64
N LYS A 202 -34.26 -21.84 48.78
CA LYS A 202 -34.27 -23.30 48.84
C LYS A 202 -33.77 -23.78 50.19
N GLU A 203 -32.64 -23.27 50.67
CA GLU A 203 -32.06 -23.65 51.95
C GLU A 203 -33.03 -23.36 53.11
N THR A 204 -33.66 -22.18 53.13
CA THR A 204 -34.65 -21.85 54.17
C THR A 204 -35.88 -22.76 54.14
N LEU A 205 -36.33 -23.19 52.96
CA LEU A 205 -37.44 -24.12 52.81
C LEU A 205 -37.05 -25.53 53.26
N GLU A 206 -35.85 -26.01 52.93
CA GLU A 206 -35.32 -27.30 53.40
C GLU A 206 -35.23 -27.31 54.93
N GLN A 207 -34.71 -26.25 55.55
CA GLN A 207 -34.68 -26.11 57.01
C GLN A 207 -36.08 -26.16 57.64
N LYS A 208 -37.07 -25.49 57.03
CA LYS A 208 -38.47 -25.55 57.49
C LYS A 208 -39.06 -26.95 57.35
N LEU A 209 -38.79 -27.63 56.23
CA LEU A 209 -39.28 -28.99 55.98
C LEU A 209 -38.71 -29.96 57.00
N ASP A 210 -37.41 -29.88 57.29
CA ASP A 210 -36.76 -30.70 58.32
C ASP A 210 -37.27 -30.40 59.73
N LEU A 211 -37.55 -29.14 60.05
CA LEU A 211 -38.22 -28.79 61.31
C LEU A 211 -39.60 -29.47 61.41
N ARG A 212 -40.41 -29.43 60.35
CA ARG A 212 -41.72 -30.11 60.32
C ARG A 212 -41.56 -31.62 60.44
N ARG A 213 -40.59 -32.25 59.76
CA ARG A 213 -40.28 -33.67 59.91
C ARG A 213 -39.97 -34.03 61.37
N LYS A 214 -39.14 -33.22 62.05
CA LYS A 214 -38.83 -33.41 63.48
C LYS A 214 -40.08 -33.26 64.36
N GLN A 215 -40.93 -32.26 64.10
CA GLN A 215 -42.20 -32.08 64.82
C GLN A 215 -43.14 -33.27 64.65
N PHE A 216 -43.26 -33.82 63.43
CA PHE A 216 -44.03 -35.04 63.17
C PHE A 216 -43.48 -36.26 63.90
N HIS A 217 -42.15 -36.42 63.97
CA HIS A 217 -41.54 -37.52 64.74
C HIS A 217 -41.89 -37.43 66.23
N VAL A 218 -41.88 -36.22 66.81
CA VAL A 218 -42.30 -36.01 68.21
C VAL A 218 -43.78 -36.37 68.41
N LEU A 219 -44.65 -35.96 67.49
CA LEU A 219 -46.07 -36.30 67.55
C LEU A 219 -46.29 -37.82 67.47
N ILE A 220 -45.63 -38.50 66.54
CA ILE A 220 -45.72 -39.96 66.37
C ILE A 220 -45.21 -40.68 67.63
N ALA A 221 -44.09 -40.21 68.22
CA ALA A 221 -43.59 -40.77 69.47
C ALA A 221 -44.59 -40.61 70.63
N ALA A 222 -45.24 -39.45 70.73
CA ALA A 222 -46.29 -39.22 71.73
C ALA A 222 -47.53 -40.11 71.50
N ILE A 223 -47.92 -40.35 70.24
CA ILE A 223 -49.00 -41.28 69.90
C ILE A 223 -48.63 -42.69 70.34
N HIS A 224 -47.44 -43.19 69.98
CA HIS A 224 -46.99 -44.53 70.40
C HIS A 224 -46.90 -44.67 71.93
N GLU A 225 -46.49 -43.61 72.65
CA GLU A 225 -46.48 -43.64 74.12
C GLU A 225 -47.90 -43.71 74.70
N MET A 226 -48.86 -42.98 74.12
CA MET A 226 -50.27 -43.08 74.53
C MET A 226 -50.86 -44.44 74.20
N GLU A 227 -50.56 -45.01 73.02
CA GLU A 227 -50.95 -46.38 72.66
C GLU A 227 -50.39 -47.39 73.66
N LYS A 228 -49.12 -47.24 74.06
CA LYS A 228 -48.49 -48.08 75.08
C LYS A 228 -49.15 -47.94 76.45
N ILE A 229 -49.53 -46.73 76.87
CA ILE A 229 -50.26 -46.51 78.13
C ILE A 229 -51.65 -47.17 78.07
N LEU A 230 -52.35 -47.06 76.94
CA LEU A 230 -53.65 -47.71 76.76
C LEU A 230 -53.53 -49.23 76.79
N GLU A 231 -52.52 -49.81 76.13
CA GLU A 231 -52.22 -51.25 76.22
C GLU A 231 -51.89 -51.66 77.67
N GLU A 232 -51.12 -50.86 78.41
CA GLU A 232 -50.81 -51.10 79.83
C GLU A 232 -52.03 -51.00 80.75
N ASP A 233 -53.01 -50.15 80.43
CA ASP A 233 -54.24 -49.99 81.20
C ASP A 233 -55.27 -51.08 80.85
N GLU A 234 -55.36 -51.54 79.59
CA GLU A 234 -56.14 -52.73 79.21
C GLU A 234 -55.64 -53.98 79.97
N VAL A 235 -54.32 -54.17 80.08
CA VAL A 235 -53.75 -55.28 80.86
C VAL A 235 -54.05 -55.16 82.36
N LYS A 236 -54.07 -53.95 82.93
CA LYS A 236 -54.42 -53.74 84.36
C LYS A 236 -55.90 -53.91 84.64
N ASP A 237 -56.77 -53.54 83.70
CA ASP A 237 -58.22 -53.74 83.83
C ASP A 237 -58.57 -55.24 83.72
N GLU A 238 -57.88 -56.00 82.87
CA GLU A 238 -57.96 -57.47 82.85
C GLU A 238 -57.46 -58.12 84.16
N GLU A 239 -56.41 -57.57 84.78
CA GLU A 239 -55.92 -58.03 86.10
C GLU A 239 -56.87 -57.66 87.25
N ASN A 240 -57.51 -56.49 87.22
CA ASN A 240 -58.50 -56.05 88.23
C ASN A 240 -59.84 -56.77 88.09
N GLU A 241 -60.31 -57.09 86.87
CA GLU A 241 -61.51 -57.89 86.66
C GLU A 241 -61.29 -59.35 87.11
N SER A 242 -60.04 -59.85 87.06
CA SER A 242 -59.68 -61.17 87.62
C SER A 242 -59.59 -61.22 89.16
N THR A 243 -59.48 -60.08 89.85
CA THR A 243 -59.37 -60.02 91.32
C THR A 243 -60.70 -59.73 92.03
N MET A 244 -61.74 -59.27 91.34
CA MET A 244 -63.08 -59.07 91.93
C MET A 244 -63.94 -60.35 91.98
N ASP A 245 -63.53 -61.43 91.32
CA ASP A 245 -64.18 -62.75 91.39
C ASP A 245 -63.55 -63.70 92.43
N THR A 246 -62.68 -63.18 93.30
CA THR A 246 -62.16 -63.89 94.48
C THR A 246 -62.05 -62.98 95.71
N SER A 247 -63.17 -62.63 96.35
CA SER A 247 -63.36 -62.52 97.82
C SER A 247 -64.75 -61.98 98.18
#